data_AF-A0A9E1P858-F1
#
_entry.id   AF-A0A9E1P858-F1
#
_cell.length_a   1.000
_cell.length_b   1.000
_cell.length_c   1.000
_cell.angle_alpha   90.00
_cell.angle_beta   90.00
_cell.angle_gamma   90.00
#
_symmetry.space_group_name_H-M   'P 1'
#
loop_
_entity.id
_entity.type
_entity.pdbx_description
1 polymer ?
#
loop_
_entity_poly.entity_id
_entity_poly.type
_entity_poly.pdbx_seq_one_letter_code
_entity_poly.pdbx_strand_id
1 'polypeptide(L)'
;MKPEEDICVCHHVSLRKLQSFIKRKNPKVASQLSECLGAGTSCGWCIPFLNKLHQCHIDGQQMELSVSFENYSERRKQHNAKKTAQETNHDAGK
;
A
#
# COMPACT_ATOMS: atom_id res chain seq x y z
N MET A 1 -13.03 -0.24 -0.98
CA MET A 1 -12.13 -1.06 -1.81
C MET A 1 -12.61 -2.49 -1.72
N LYS A 2 -12.69 -3.21 -2.83
CA LYS A 2 -13.09 -4.63 -2.88
C LYS A 2 -11.90 -5.54 -2.56
N PRO A 3 -12.15 -6.76 -2.05
CA PRO A 3 -11.07 -7.69 -1.70
C PRO A 3 -10.12 -8.06 -2.86
N GLU A 4 -10.61 -8.11 -4.11
CA GLU A 4 -9.78 -8.48 -5.27
C GLU A 4 -8.93 -7.33 -5.81
N GLU A 5 -9.18 -6.10 -5.39
CA GLU A 5 -8.50 -4.93 -5.94
C GLU A 5 -7.11 -4.76 -5.31
N ASP A 6 -6.13 -4.42 -6.14
CA ASP A 6 -4.73 -4.27 -5.75
C ASP A 6 -4.50 -3.05 -4.86
N ILE A 7 -4.09 -3.29 -3.62
CA ILE A 7 -3.57 -2.27 -2.72
C ILE A 7 -2.11 -1.97 -3.03
N CYS A 8 -1.31 -2.97 -3.39
CA CYS A 8 0.02 -2.72 -3.96
C CYS A 8 0.01 -3.05 -5.44
N VAL A 9 -0.29 -2.06 -6.28
CA VAL A 9 -0.35 -2.24 -7.74
C VAL A 9 1.03 -2.56 -8.34
N CYS A 10 2.14 -2.22 -7.68
CA CYS A 10 3.49 -2.56 -8.17
C CYS A 10 3.78 -4.07 -8.07
N HIS A 11 3.25 -4.72 -7.03
CA HIS A 11 3.54 -6.11 -6.70
C HIS A 11 2.28 -7.00 -6.81
N HIS A 12 1.19 -6.47 -7.37
CA HIS A 12 -0.11 -7.13 -7.53
C HIS A 12 -0.63 -7.78 -6.24
N VAL A 13 -0.61 -6.99 -5.15
CA VAL A 13 -1.07 -7.43 -3.84
C VAL A 13 -2.45 -6.84 -3.56
N SER A 14 -3.47 -7.69 -3.67
CA SER A 14 -4.86 -7.34 -3.38
C SER A 14 -5.14 -7.19 -1.88
N LEU A 15 -6.25 -6.50 -1.56
CA LEU A 15 -6.74 -6.39 -0.19
C LEU A 15 -6.93 -7.78 0.46
N ARG A 16 -7.47 -8.75 -0.28
CA ARG A 16 -7.63 -10.14 0.18
C ARG A 16 -6.29 -10.78 0.54
N LYS A 17 -5.26 -10.62 -0.29
CA LYS A 17 -3.92 -11.17 0.00
C LYS A 17 -3.36 -10.60 1.31
N LEU A 18 -3.50 -9.29 1.52
CA LEU A 18 -3.07 -8.63 2.77
C LEU A 18 -3.86 -9.13 3.97
N GLN A 19 -5.20 -9.17 3.89
CA GLN A 19 -6.05 -9.68 4.98
C GLN A 19 -5.69 -11.12 5.35
N SER A 20 -5.50 -12.00 4.36
CA SER A 20 -5.07 -13.39 4.60
C SER A 20 -3.65 -13.50 5.14
N PHE A 21 -2.74 -12.61 4.74
CA PHE A 21 -1.39 -12.56 5.29
C PHE A 21 -1.40 -12.12 6.76
N ILE A 22 -2.04 -10.99 7.06
CA ILE A 22 -2.11 -10.41 8.41
C ILE A 22 -2.73 -11.41 9.39
N LYS A 23 -3.86 -12.05 9.03
CA LYS A 23 -4.50 -13.07 9.88
C LYS A 23 -3.59 -14.26 10.19
N ARG A 24 -2.81 -14.73 9.21
CA ARG A 24 -1.97 -15.93 9.37
C ARG A 24 -0.63 -15.64 10.06
N LYS A 25 -0.04 -14.47 9.78
CA LYS A 25 1.30 -14.11 10.24
C LYS A 25 1.29 -13.27 11.50
N ASN A 26 0.17 -12.62 11.82
CA ASN A 26 0.00 -11.74 12.98
C ASN A 26 1.19 -10.76 13.15
N PRO A 27 1.46 -9.92 12.13
CA PRO A 27 2.62 -9.05 12.12
C PRO A 27 2.61 -8.08 13.30
N LYS A 28 3.77 -7.90 13.94
CA LYS A 28 3.97 -7.02 15.09
C LYS A 28 4.04 -5.55 14.70
N VAL A 29 4.56 -5.27 13.50
CA VAL A 29 4.70 -3.90 12.97
C VAL A 29 4.25 -3.85 11.51
N ALA A 30 3.78 -2.70 11.05
CA ALA A 30 3.26 -2.53 9.69
C ALA A 30 4.31 -2.79 8.60
N SER A 31 5.59 -2.54 8.85
CA SER A 31 6.67 -2.80 7.88
C SER A 31 6.83 -4.28 7.50
N GLN A 32 6.39 -5.21 8.36
CA GLN A 32 6.38 -6.64 8.05
C GLN A 32 5.38 -7.02 6.95
N LEU A 33 4.45 -6.13 6.57
CA LEU A 33 3.58 -6.37 5.42
C LEU A 33 4.37 -6.42 4.10
N SER A 34 5.62 -5.95 4.07
CA SER A 34 6.54 -6.16 2.94
C SER A 34 6.85 -7.64 2.66
N GLU A 35 6.76 -8.52 3.66
CA GLU A 35 6.86 -9.96 3.47
C GLU A 35 5.66 -10.55 2.69
N CYS A 36 4.57 -9.78 2.54
CA CYS A 36 3.48 -10.10 1.64
C CYS A 36 3.85 -9.68 0.20
N LEU A 37 4.62 -10.52 -0.48
CA LEU A 37 4.97 -10.38 -1.91
C LEU A 37 5.71 -9.07 -2.26
N GLY A 38 6.38 -8.43 -1.30
CA GLY A 38 7.08 -7.15 -1.51
C GLY A 38 6.18 -5.92 -1.40
N ALA A 39 4.99 -6.01 -0.81
CA ALA A 39 4.11 -4.85 -0.68
C ALA A 39 4.82 -3.65 -0.02
N GLY A 40 4.81 -2.50 -0.69
CA GLY A 40 5.39 -1.26 -0.17
C GLY A 40 6.87 -1.01 -0.50
N THR A 41 7.58 -1.94 -1.16
CA THR A 41 9.03 -1.79 -1.41
C THR A 41 9.39 -1.07 -2.72
N SER A 42 8.41 -0.74 -3.56
CA SER A 42 8.60 -0.03 -4.84
C SER A 42 8.23 1.45 -4.73
N CYS A 43 7.16 1.93 -5.39
CA CYS A 43 6.81 3.36 -5.41
C CYS A 43 6.38 3.98 -4.06
N GLY A 44 6.13 3.16 -3.04
CA GLY A 44 5.74 3.58 -1.69
C GLY A 44 4.30 4.09 -1.54
N TRP A 45 3.55 4.30 -2.64
CA TRP A 45 2.17 4.83 -2.61
C TRP A 45 1.23 4.06 -1.66
N CYS A 46 1.38 2.74 -1.59
CA CYS A 46 0.50 1.90 -0.79
C CYS A 46 0.80 1.90 0.72
N ILE A 47 1.93 2.44 1.17
CA ILE A 47 2.38 2.36 2.58
C ILE A 47 1.34 2.90 3.58
N PRO A 48 0.69 4.06 3.37
CA PRO A 48 -0.34 4.54 4.30
C PRO A 48 -1.52 3.58 4.46
N PHE A 49 -1.87 2.86 3.39
CA PHE A 49 -2.94 1.86 3.40
C PHE A 49 -2.51 0.58 4.12
N LEU A 50 -1.25 0.16 3.95
CA LEU A 50 -0.67 -0.96 4.71
C LEU A 50 -0.68 -0.66 6.23
N ASN A 51 -0.28 0.56 6.62
CA ASN A 51 -0.33 1.00 8.01
C ASN A 51 -1.75 0.98 8.56
N LYS A 52 -2.73 1.47 7.78
CA LYS A 52 -4.14 1.44 8.21
C LYS A 52 -4.67 0.02 8.41
N LEU A 53 -4.34 -0.91 7.50
CA LEU A 53 -4.75 -2.31 7.62
C LEU A 53 -4.11 -2.99 8.84
N HIS A 54 -2.82 -2.74 9.08
CA HIS A 54 -2.14 -3.22 10.29
C HIS A 54 -2.79 -2.66 11.56
N GLN A 55 -3.08 -1.36 11.59
CA GLN A 55 -3.75 -0.74 12.73
C GLN A 55 -5.13 -1.34 13.00
N CYS A 56 -5.96 -1.53 11.97
CA CYS A 56 -7.26 -2.20 12.10
C CYS A 56 -7.12 -3.61 12.71
N HIS A 57 -6.09 -4.36 12.32
CA HIS A 57 -5.81 -5.68 12.90
C HIS A 57 -5.43 -5.61 14.38
N ILE A 58 -4.57 -4.67 14.76
CA ILE A 58 -4.19 -4.45 16.17
C ILE A 58 -5.41 -4.06 17.02
N ASP A 59 -6.30 -3.23 16.47
CA ASP A 59 -7.49 -2.74 17.15
C ASP A 59 -8.65 -3.74 17.14
N GLY A 60 -8.48 -4.93 16.55
CA GLY A 60 -9.53 -5.93 16.40
C GLY A 60 -10.69 -5.51 15.47
N GLN A 61 -10.46 -4.51 14.62
CA GLN A 61 -11.41 -3.98 13.66
C GLN A 61 -11.38 -4.73 12.33
N GLN A 62 -12.44 -4.57 11.54
CA GLN A 62 -12.45 -5.08 10.16
C GLN A 62 -11.41 -4.33 9.32
N MET A 63 -10.58 -5.08 8.60
CA MET A 63 -9.54 -4.57 7.71
C MET A 63 -10.15 -4.09 6.38
N GLU A 64 -10.96 -3.04 6.43
CA GLU A 64 -11.62 -2.43 5.29
C GLU A 64 -11.07 -1.04 4.98
N LEU A 65 -11.19 -0.63 3.71
CA LEU A 65 -10.77 0.69 3.24
C LEU A 65 -11.94 1.37 2.53
N SER A 66 -12.32 2.54 3.03
CA SER A 66 -13.44 3.37 2.55
C SER A 66 -13.11 4.22 1.31
N VAL A 67 -12.23 3.71 0.44
CA VAL A 67 -11.88 4.35 -0.84
C VAL A 67 -12.29 3.47 -2.01
N SER A 68 -12.73 4.07 -3.12
CA SER A 68 -12.94 3.35 -4.38
C SER A 68 -11.60 3.07 -5.06
N PHE A 69 -11.53 1.99 -5.86
CA PHE A 69 -10.33 1.68 -6.62
C PHE A 69 -9.99 2.74 -7.68
N GLU A 70 -11.01 3.37 -8.27
CA GLU A 70 -10.81 4.46 -9.22
C GLU A 70 -10.08 5.63 -8.56
N ASN A 71 -10.64 6.17 -7.46
CA ASN A 71 -10.02 7.29 -6.73
C ASN A 71 -8.62 6.93 -6.22
N TYR A 72 -8.44 5.68 -5.79
CA TYR A 72 -7.14 5.17 -5.35
C TYR A 72 -6.11 5.20 -6.50
N SER A 73 -6.49 4.70 -7.67
CA SER A 73 -5.63 4.60 -8.86
C SER A 73 -5.31 5.96 -9.46
N GLU A 74 -6.28 6.88 -9.50
CA GLU A 74 -6.09 8.26 -9.93
C GLU A 74 -5.06 9.00 -9.06
N ARG A 75 -5.19 8.90 -7.73
CA ARG A 75 -4.25 9.56 -6.81
C ARG A 75 -2.85 8.97 -6.87
N ARG A 76 -2.71 7.68 -7.20
CA ARG A 76 -1.40 7.06 -7.46
C ARG A 76 -0.71 7.69 -8.68
N LYS A 77 -1.44 7.98 -9.76
CA LYS A 77 -0.87 8.66 -10.94
C LYS A 77 -0.26 10.01 -10.54
N GLN A 78 -0.96 10.76 -9.70
CA GLN A 78 -0.47 12.03 -9.16
C GLN A 78 0.77 11.86 -8.26
N HIS A 79 0.79 10.84 -7.39
CA HIS A 79 1.95 10.51 -6.55
C HIS A 79 3.19 10.21 -7.41
N ASN A 80 3.02 9.38 -8.44
CA ASN A 80 4.11 9.04 -9.34
C ASN A 80 4.63 10.26 -10.10
N ALA A 81 3.74 11.12 -10.63
CA ALA A 81 4.13 12.34 -11.33
C ALA A 81 4.95 13.29 -10.44
N LYS A 82 4.54 13.46 -9.17
CA LYS A 82 5.28 14.27 -8.19
C LYS A 82 6.67 13.69 -7.91
N LYS A 83 6.76 12.36 -7.79
CA LYS A 83 8.03 11.68 -7.52
C LYS A 83 9.01 11.87 -8.68
N THR A 84 8.55 11.71 -9.92
CA THR A 84 9.35 11.97 -11.13
C THR A 84 9.86 13.41 -11.16
N ALA A 85 9.00 14.40 -10.86
CA ALA A 85 9.42 15.80 -10.82
C ALA A 85 10.44 16.12 -9.71
N GLN A 86 10.42 15.39 -8.59
CA GLN A 86 11.42 15.56 -7.52
C GLN A 86 12.76 14.93 -7.90
N GLU A 87 12.74 13.75 -8.55
CA GLU A 87 13.94 13.06 -9.01
C GLU A 87 14.69 13.87 -10.09
N THR A 88 13.97 14.49 -11.04
CA THR A 88 14.59 15.36 -12.07
C THR A 88 15.27 16.60 -11.48
N ASN A 89 14.75 17.14 -10.38
CA ASN A 89 15.36 18.29 -9.71
C ASN A 89 16.59 17.92 -8.86
N HIS A 90 16.71 16.66 -8.42
CA HIS A 90 17.87 16.18 -7.68
C HIS A 90 19.08 15.90 -8.59
N ASP A 91 18.83 15.43 -9.82
CA ASP A 91 19.89 15.07 -10.78
C ASP A 91 20.51 16.30 -11.48
N ALA A 92 19.76 17.39 -11.65
CA ALA A 92 20.25 18.64 -12.26
C ALA A 92 21.16 19.49 -11.34
N GLY A 93 21.37 19.06 -10.09
CA GLY A 93 22.15 19.76 -9.08
C GLY A 93 23.48 19.10 -8.72
N LYS A 94 23.98 18.17 -9.54
CA LYS A 94 25.20 17.42 -9.28
C LYS A 94 26.31 17.70 -10.27
#